data_AF-A0A7S3L4C9-F1
#
_entry.id   AF-A0A7S3L4C9-F1
#
_cell.length_a   1.000
_cell.length_b   1.000
_cell.length_c   1.000
_cell.angle_alpha   90.00
_cell.angle_beta   90.00
_cell.angle_gamma   90.00
#
_symmetry.space_group_name_H-M   'P 1'
#
loop_
_entity.id
_entity.type
_entity.pdbx_description
1 polymer ?
#
loop_
_entity_poly.entity_id
_entity_poly.type
_entity_poly.pdbx_seq_one_letter_code
_entity_poly.pdbx_strand_id
1 'polypeptide(L)'
;MSEMDMDDYAKNALKTPTNFGKVFRDLAGSKDCKTLYVIETDDNPRDFSAVPKIYGAYWATSPDPVNQIAVKLWPEFGSATYRDEEDNLDGKETKPGECYASSACLGSGQKFLSLSVRLVRHSAELRNFRTDLVKQIVASRGLSAEGDKGEMIKRAQQAKILPE
;
A
#
# COMPACT_ATOMS: atom_id res chain seq x y z
N MET A 1 -9.98 3.00 37.54
CA MET A 1 -9.89 2.74 36.10
C MET A 1 -11.13 1.97 35.73
N SER A 2 -12.06 2.56 34.99
CA SER A 2 -13.25 1.86 34.51
C SER A 2 -12.82 0.79 33.51
N GLU A 3 -13.38 -0.42 33.62
CA GLU A 3 -13.33 -1.45 32.58
C GLU A 3 -13.87 -0.83 31.29
N MET A 4 -12.95 -0.42 30.42
CA MET A 4 -13.30 -0.13 29.04
C MET A 4 -13.59 -1.51 28.44
N ASP A 5 -14.84 -1.73 28.01
CA ASP A 5 -15.25 -2.98 27.39
C ASP A 5 -14.22 -3.40 26.34
N MET A 6 -13.66 -4.61 26.48
CA MET A 6 -12.67 -5.17 25.54
C MET A 6 -13.17 -5.16 24.09
N ASP A 7 -14.50 -5.11 23.89
CA ASP A 7 -15.12 -4.98 22.58
C ASP A 7 -15.02 -3.55 21.99
N ASP A 8 -15.08 -2.51 22.81
CA ASP A 8 -14.81 -1.14 22.39
C ASP A 8 -13.30 -0.88 22.21
N TYR A 9 -12.47 -1.64 22.94
CA TYR A 9 -11.01 -1.70 22.78
C TYR A 9 -10.61 -2.24 21.38
N ALA A 10 -11.22 -3.34 20.94
CA ALA A 10 -10.98 -3.96 19.63
C ALA A 10 -11.47 -3.09 18.44
N LYS A 11 -12.64 -2.45 18.61
CA LYS A 11 -13.27 -1.65 17.55
C LYS A 11 -12.49 -0.38 17.23
N ASN A 12 -11.79 0.20 18.21
CA ASN A 12 -11.02 1.43 18.05
C ASN A 12 -9.53 1.21 17.70
N ALA A 13 -9.04 -0.03 17.77
CA ALA A 13 -7.62 -0.35 17.64
C ALA A 13 -7.07 -0.18 16.21
N LEU A 14 -7.83 -0.57 15.18
CA LEU A 14 -7.44 -0.43 13.78
C LEU A 14 -8.28 0.66 13.11
N LYS A 15 -7.63 1.72 12.65
CA LYS A 15 -8.26 2.77 11.85
C LYS A 15 -7.77 2.66 10.43
N THR A 16 -8.68 2.56 9.47
CA THR A 16 -8.32 2.72 8.07
C THR A 16 -8.09 4.20 7.79
N PRO A 17 -6.92 4.60 7.27
CA PRO A 17 -6.65 5.99 6.94
C PRO A 17 -7.68 6.57 5.95
N THR A 18 -8.03 7.85 6.09
CA THR A 18 -9.04 8.52 5.25
C THR A 18 -8.69 8.51 3.75
N ASN A 19 -7.40 8.45 3.44
CA ASN A 19 -6.87 8.44 2.06
C ASN A 19 -6.63 7.03 1.51
N PHE A 20 -7.03 5.98 2.23
CA PHE A 20 -6.79 4.60 1.83
C PHE A 20 -7.31 4.29 0.42
N GLY A 21 -6.44 3.77 -0.44
CA GLY A 21 -6.74 3.40 -1.83
C GLY A 21 -6.99 4.58 -2.76
N LYS A 22 -6.75 5.83 -2.30
CA LYS A 22 -6.90 7.06 -3.09
C LYS A 22 -5.57 7.73 -3.39
N VAL A 23 -4.46 7.26 -2.80
CA VAL A 23 -3.16 7.92 -2.92
C VAL A 23 -2.43 7.44 -4.17
N PHE A 24 -2.10 8.41 -5.03
CA PHE A 24 -1.12 8.26 -6.08
C PHE A 24 -0.10 9.40 -5.97
N ARG A 25 1.19 9.09 -6.09
CA ARG A 25 2.25 10.11 -6.16
C ARG A 25 3.34 9.70 -7.16
N ASP A 26 3.87 10.67 -7.89
CA ASP A 26 5.08 10.48 -8.67
C ASP A 26 6.28 11.03 -7.88
N LEU A 27 7.13 10.14 -7.39
CA LEU A 27 8.34 10.46 -6.62
C LEU A 27 9.60 10.34 -7.46
N ALA A 28 9.49 9.88 -8.71
CA ALA A 28 10.65 9.49 -9.48
C ALA A 28 11.45 10.66 -10.03
N GLY A 29 10.96 11.89 -9.89
CA GLY A 29 11.59 13.12 -10.40
C GLY A 29 11.67 13.20 -11.94
N SER A 30 11.41 12.09 -12.65
CA SER A 30 11.38 11.98 -14.10
C SER A 30 10.25 11.05 -14.54
N LYS A 31 9.60 11.40 -15.66
CA LYS A 31 8.61 10.57 -16.34
C LYS A 31 9.22 9.31 -16.97
N ASP A 32 10.54 9.26 -17.12
CA ASP A 32 11.26 8.10 -17.66
C ASP A 32 11.39 6.96 -16.66
N CYS A 33 11.08 7.20 -15.38
CA CYS A 33 11.03 6.13 -14.40
C CYS A 33 9.81 5.25 -14.62
N LYS A 34 10.06 3.97 -14.86
CA LYS A 34 9.05 2.95 -15.16
C LYS A 34 8.83 1.98 -14.00
N THR A 35 9.32 2.31 -12.82
CA THR A 35 9.21 1.44 -11.65
C THR A 35 8.08 1.95 -10.76
N LEU A 36 7.02 1.16 -10.68
CA LEU A 36 5.86 1.44 -9.86
C LEU A 36 5.91 0.58 -8.61
N TYR A 37 5.86 1.23 -7.46
CA TYR A 37 5.71 0.58 -6.16
C TYR A 37 4.31 0.83 -5.63
N VAL A 38 3.80 -0.09 -4.84
CA VAL A 38 2.58 0.08 -4.06
C VAL A 38 2.88 -0.13 -2.59
N ILE A 39 2.11 0.55 -1.75
CA ILE A 39 2.02 0.22 -0.34
C ILE A 39 0.75 -0.62 -0.19
N GLU A 40 0.93 -1.85 0.28
CA GLU A 40 -0.13 -2.81 0.53
C GLU A 40 -0.31 -3.00 2.03
N THR A 41 -1.55 -3.30 2.41
CA THR A 41 -1.91 -3.67 3.76
C THR A 41 -2.74 -4.93 3.73
N ASP A 42 -2.49 -5.82 4.68
CA ASP A 42 -3.28 -7.03 4.89
C ASP A 42 -3.64 -7.16 6.37
N ASP A 43 -4.94 -7.16 6.64
CA ASP A 43 -5.54 -7.30 7.96
C ASP A 43 -6.16 -8.70 8.19
N ASN A 44 -5.98 -9.63 7.24
CA ASN A 44 -6.48 -10.99 7.32
C ASN A 44 -5.43 -12.02 6.82
N PRO A 45 -4.35 -12.24 7.58
CA PRO A 45 -3.22 -13.07 7.14
C PRO A 45 -3.57 -14.56 7.02
N ARG A 46 -4.77 -14.98 7.44
CA ARG A 46 -5.26 -16.36 7.34
C ARG A 46 -6.12 -16.60 6.10
N ASP A 47 -6.51 -15.55 5.40
CA ASP A 47 -7.26 -15.64 4.16
C ASP A 47 -6.33 -15.40 2.96
N PHE A 48 -5.71 -16.47 2.49
CA PHE A 48 -4.84 -16.44 1.31
C PHE A 48 -5.58 -16.10 0.00
N SER A 49 -6.91 -16.04 0.02
CA SER A 49 -7.74 -15.60 -1.11
C SER A 49 -8.06 -14.10 -1.06
N ALA A 50 -7.85 -13.45 0.09
CA ALA A 50 -8.04 -12.02 0.23
C ALA A 50 -6.99 -11.27 -0.60
N VAL A 51 -7.44 -10.39 -1.47
CA VAL A 51 -6.54 -9.52 -2.22
C VAL A 51 -6.02 -8.45 -1.26
N PRO A 52 -4.68 -8.29 -1.13
CA PRO A 52 -4.11 -7.24 -0.30
C PRO A 52 -4.69 -5.87 -0.66
N LYS A 53 -5.04 -5.10 0.35
CA LYS A 53 -5.64 -3.79 0.15
C LYS A 53 -4.52 -2.80 -0.18
N ILE A 54 -4.64 -2.10 -1.30
CA ILE A 54 -3.63 -1.10 -1.71
C ILE A 54 -3.94 0.22 -1.02
N TYR A 55 -2.99 0.72 -0.23
CA TYR A 55 -3.05 2.07 0.33
C TYR A 55 -2.82 3.13 -0.74
N GLY A 56 -1.77 2.95 -1.56
CA GLY A 56 -1.42 3.88 -2.63
C GLY A 56 -0.34 3.36 -3.57
N ALA A 57 -0.16 4.06 -4.69
CA ALA A 57 0.81 3.74 -5.73
C ALA A 57 1.79 4.89 -6.00
N TYR A 58 3.05 4.53 -6.26
CA TYR A 58 4.17 5.46 -6.28
C TYR A 58 5.13 5.14 -7.42
N TRP A 59 5.34 6.07 -8.34
CA TRP A 59 6.48 5.97 -9.24
C TRP A 59 7.74 6.38 -8.49
N ALA A 60 8.76 5.54 -8.47
CA ALA A 60 10.02 5.86 -7.80
C ALA A 60 11.18 5.10 -8.45
N THR A 61 12.38 5.67 -8.42
CA THR A 61 13.58 5.01 -8.97
C THR A 61 14.09 3.85 -8.10
N SER A 62 13.74 3.86 -6.81
CA SER A 62 14.05 2.82 -5.83
C SER A 62 12.89 2.69 -4.82
N PRO A 63 12.81 1.61 -4.01
CA PRO A 63 11.76 1.48 -3.01
C PRO A 63 11.97 2.41 -1.82
N ASP A 64 13.21 2.87 -1.54
CA ASP A 64 13.56 3.65 -0.34
C ASP A 64 12.65 4.86 -0.05
N PRO A 65 12.35 5.77 -1.01
CA PRO A 65 11.42 6.87 -0.74
C PRO A 65 10.00 6.40 -0.44
N VAL A 66 9.59 5.24 -0.99
CA VAL A 66 8.27 4.64 -0.74
C VAL A 66 8.25 3.95 0.63
N ASN A 67 9.34 3.28 1.01
CA ASN A 67 9.54 2.71 2.35
C ASN A 67 9.40 3.79 3.43
N GLN A 68 9.99 4.97 3.21
CA GLN A 68 9.87 6.10 4.14
C GLN A 68 8.44 6.63 4.28
N ILE A 69 7.63 6.52 3.23
CA ILE A 69 6.19 6.84 3.31
C ILE A 69 5.50 5.75 4.11
N ALA A 70 5.75 4.48 3.79
CA ALA A 70 5.16 3.32 4.44
C ALA A 70 5.37 3.32 5.97
N VAL A 71 6.60 3.55 6.44
CA VAL A 71 6.93 3.70 7.86
C VAL A 71 6.11 4.82 8.53
N LYS A 72 5.92 5.95 7.84
CA LYS A 72 5.16 7.10 8.36
C LYS A 72 3.66 6.87 8.42
N LEU A 73 3.14 5.79 7.84
CA LEU A 73 1.71 5.47 7.91
C LEU A 73 1.32 4.77 9.21
N TRP A 74 2.25 4.14 9.91
CA TRP A 74 1.95 3.39 11.14
C TRP A 74 1.15 4.16 12.20
N PRO A 75 1.42 5.46 12.46
CA PRO A 75 0.59 6.27 13.34
C PRO A 75 -0.87 6.44 12.89
N GLU A 76 -1.18 6.27 11.60
CA GLU A 76 -2.53 6.39 11.05
C GLU A 76 -3.37 5.12 11.27
N PHE A 77 -2.73 3.96 11.44
CA PHE A 77 -3.41 2.67 11.58
C PHE A 77 -3.85 2.32 13.01
N GLY A 78 -3.36 3.05 14.02
CA GLY A 78 -3.70 2.84 15.42
C GLY A 78 -2.74 3.58 16.35
N SER A 79 -3.14 3.80 17.60
CA SER A 79 -2.21 4.35 18.59
C SER A 79 -1.14 3.33 18.96
N ALA A 80 0.09 3.79 19.19
CA ALA A 80 1.20 2.98 19.68
C ALA A 80 0.87 2.26 21.01
N THR A 81 -0.05 2.81 21.81
CA THR A 81 -0.50 2.21 23.08
C THR A 81 -1.31 0.91 22.91
N TYR A 82 -1.73 0.58 21.70
CA TYR A 82 -2.56 -0.61 21.42
C TYR A 82 -1.82 -1.68 20.61
N ARG A 83 -0.50 -1.53 20.44
CA ARG A 83 0.35 -2.47 19.70
C ARG A 83 1.06 -3.37 20.71
N ASP A 84 0.92 -4.69 20.53
CA ASP A 84 1.49 -5.66 21.48
C ASP A 84 2.74 -6.34 20.91
N GLU A 85 2.63 -6.92 19.72
CA GLU A 85 3.72 -7.55 18.99
C GLU A 85 3.97 -6.74 17.73
N GLU A 86 5.22 -6.31 17.55
CA GLU A 86 5.64 -5.38 16.50
C GLU A 86 6.83 -5.96 15.75
N ASP A 87 6.79 -5.90 14.42
CA ASP A 87 7.88 -6.31 13.55
C ASP A 87 8.22 -5.17 12.57
N ASN A 88 9.47 -4.73 12.61
CA ASN A 88 10.07 -3.73 11.71
C ASN A 88 9.20 -2.47 11.46
N LEU A 89 8.48 -1.94 12.46
CA LEU A 89 7.60 -0.77 12.26
C LEU A 89 8.36 0.51 11.88
N ASP A 90 9.63 0.61 12.27
CA ASP A 90 10.49 1.76 11.98
C ASP A 90 11.34 1.58 10.71
N GLY A 91 11.30 0.40 10.08
CA GLY A 91 12.06 0.10 8.88
C GLY A 91 13.55 -0.16 9.10
N LYS A 92 14.03 -0.26 10.34
CA LYS A 92 15.47 -0.48 10.61
C LYS A 92 16.00 -1.79 10.06
N GLU A 93 15.15 -2.81 9.92
CA GLU A 93 15.56 -4.12 9.38
C GLU A 93 15.52 -4.15 7.85
N THR A 94 14.91 -3.15 7.22
CA THR A 94 14.87 -3.02 5.76
C THR A 94 16.16 -2.42 5.24
N LYS A 95 16.92 -3.20 4.46
CA LYS A 95 18.18 -2.71 3.87
C LYS A 95 17.90 -1.75 2.72
N PRO A 96 18.86 -0.86 2.39
CA PRO A 96 18.75 0.00 1.22
C PRO A 96 18.45 -0.80 -0.06
N GLY A 97 17.45 -0.36 -0.83
CA GLY A 97 17.01 -1.03 -2.06
C GLY A 97 16.09 -2.24 -1.84
N GLU A 98 15.87 -2.69 -0.61
CA GLU A 98 14.87 -3.71 -0.30
C GLU A 98 13.49 -3.08 -0.11
N CYS A 99 12.44 -3.82 -0.42
CA CYS A 99 11.09 -3.38 -0.15
C CYS A 99 10.77 -3.54 1.34
N TYR A 100 10.19 -2.50 1.93
CA TYR A 100 9.76 -2.51 3.32
C TYR A 100 8.67 -3.55 3.57
N ALA A 101 8.76 -4.24 4.70
CA ALA A 101 7.69 -5.10 5.22
C ALA A 101 7.68 -4.98 6.74
N SER A 102 6.48 -4.98 7.31
CA SER A 102 6.27 -4.80 8.74
C SER A 102 4.93 -5.36 9.16
N SER A 103 4.77 -5.62 10.44
CA SER A 103 3.49 -6.05 10.99
C SER A 103 3.31 -5.64 12.44
N ALA A 104 2.05 -5.52 12.86
CA ALA A 104 1.69 -5.32 14.24
C ALA A 104 0.44 -6.12 14.60
N CYS A 105 0.46 -6.71 15.78
CA CYS A 105 -0.73 -7.17 16.48
C CYS A 105 -1.33 -6.00 17.27
N LEU A 106 -2.64 -5.80 17.15
CA LEU A 106 -3.39 -4.74 17.79
C LEU A 106 -4.42 -5.32 18.76
N GLY A 107 -4.61 -4.63 19.89
CA GLY A 107 -5.70 -4.90 20.82
C GLY A 107 -5.57 -6.25 21.55
N SER A 108 -4.39 -6.55 22.09
CA SER A 108 -4.06 -7.85 22.71
C SER A 108 -4.15 -9.02 21.74
N GLY A 109 -3.63 -8.83 20.51
CA GLY A 109 -3.62 -9.86 19.47
C GLY A 109 -4.96 -10.14 18.78
N GLN A 110 -5.98 -9.31 19.02
CA GLN A 110 -7.30 -9.47 18.41
C GLN A 110 -7.33 -9.09 16.93
N LYS A 111 -6.44 -8.20 16.50
CA LYS A 111 -6.26 -7.83 15.09
C LYS A 111 -4.81 -7.92 14.70
N PHE A 112 -4.57 -8.29 13.46
CA PHE A 112 -3.27 -8.23 12.83
C PHE A 112 -3.33 -7.22 11.70
N LEU A 113 -2.25 -6.48 11.50
CA LEU A 113 -2.05 -5.68 10.31
C LEU A 113 -0.62 -5.90 9.84
N SER A 114 -0.45 -6.29 8.59
CA SER A 114 0.81 -6.14 7.89
C SER A 114 0.75 -4.94 6.94
N LEU A 115 1.90 -4.31 6.78
CA LEU A 115 2.09 -3.22 5.84
C LEU A 115 3.41 -3.45 5.10
N SER A 116 3.34 -3.47 3.77
CA SER A 116 4.50 -3.75 2.93
C SER A 116 4.54 -2.84 1.71
N VAL A 117 5.75 -2.57 1.24
CA VAL A 117 6.02 -1.99 -0.07
C VAL A 117 6.22 -3.15 -1.03
N ARG A 118 5.67 -3.03 -2.24
CA ARG A 118 5.82 -4.05 -3.27
C ARG A 118 6.04 -3.41 -4.63
N LEU A 119 6.96 -3.99 -5.40
CA LEU A 119 7.14 -3.67 -6.81
C LEU A 119 5.99 -4.25 -7.63
N VAL A 120 5.34 -3.42 -8.43
CA VAL A 120 4.42 -3.86 -9.49
C VAL A 120 5.26 -4.24 -10.70
N ARG A 121 5.32 -5.54 -10.99
CA ARG A 121 6.20 -6.09 -12.02
C ARG A 121 5.53 -6.06 -13.38
N HIS A 122 4.22 -6.27 -13.43
CA HIS A 122 3.47 -6.45 -14.66
C HIS A 122 2.25 -5.54 -14.73
N SER A 123 1.99 -4.96 -15.90
CA SER A 123 0.77 -4.17 -16.14
C SER A 123 -0.53 -4.96 -15.90
N ALA A 124 -0.48 -6.30 -15.98
CA ALA A 124 -1.63 -7.15 -15.67
C ALA A 124 -2.07 -7.06 -14.20
N GLU A 125 -1.15 -6.74 -13.28
CA GLU A 125 -1.44 -6.60 -11.86
C GLU A 125 -2.36 -5.41 -11.56
N LEU A 126 -2.40 -4.41 -12.45
CA LEU A 126 -3.31 -3.27 -12.35
C LEU A 126 -4.79 -3.70 -12.37
N ARG A 127 -5.10 -4.93 -12.80
CA ARG A 127 -6.47 -5.49 -12.71
C ARG A 127 -6.96 -5.58 -11.27
N ASN A 128 -6.05 -5.81 -10.33
CA ASN A 128 -6.36 -5.92 -8.90
C ASN A 128 -6.56 -4.55 -8.24
N PHE A 129 -6.25 -3.47 -8.97
CA PHE A 129 -6.31 -2.13 -8.44
C PHE A 129 -7.71 -1.55 -8.67
N ARG A 130 -8.09 -0.59 -7.83
CA ARG A 130 -9.31 0.17 -8.04
C ARG A 130 -9.21 1.00 -9.32
N THR A 131 -10.34 1.18 -10.01
CA THR A 131 -10.39 1.86 -11.31
C THR A 131 -9.90 3.31 -11.24
N ASP A 132 -10.19 4.02 -10.16
CA ASP A 132 -9.72 5.39 -9.92
C ASP A 132 -8.19 5.46 -9.78
N LEU A 133 -7.58 4.51 -9.08
CA LEU A 133 -6.12 4.42 -8.96
C LEU A 133 -5.47 4.08 -10.32
N VAL A 134 -6.03 3.13 -11.07
CA VAL A 134 -5.56 2.80 -12.44
C VAL A 134 -5.64 4.04 -13.34
N LYS A 135 -6.73 4.80 -13.26
CA LYS A 135 -6.92 6.05 -14.01
C LYS A 135 -5.78 7.04 -13.75
N GLN A 136 -5.42 7.22 -12.47
CA GLN A 136 -4.34 8.13 -12.06
C GLN A 136 -2.96 7.66 -12.56
N ILE A 137 -2.66 6.36 -12.43
CA ILE A 137 -1.40 5.76 -12.91
C ILE A 137 -1.24 5.91 -14.43
N VAL A 138 -2.31 5.66 -15.18
CA VAL A 138 -2.30 5.76 -16.65
C VAL A 138 -2.16 7.22 -17.09
N ALA A 139 -2.96 8.13 -16.49
CA ALA A 139 -2.89 9.56 -16.79
C ALA A 139 -1.52 10.17 -16.46
N SER A 140 -0.85 9.73 -15.39
CA SER A 140 0.47 10.25 -15.00
C SER A 140 1.56 9.96 -16.02
N ARG A 141 1.33 8.99 -16.91
CA ARG A 141 2.23 8.65 -18.02
C ARG A 141 1.75 9.20 -19.37
N GLY A 142 0.81 10.15 -19.34
CA GLY A 142 0.31 10.85 -20.53
C GLY A 142 -0.61 10.02 -21.42
N LEU A 143 -1.12 8.90 -20.91
CA LEU A 143 -2.05 8.04 -21.63
C LEU A 143 -3.50 8.48 -21.35
N SER A 144 -4.38 8.26 -22.32
CA SER A 144 -5.81 8.51 -22.11
C SER A 144 -6.37 7.58 -21.04
N ALA A 145 -7.06 8.19 -20.08
CA ALA A 145 -7.71 7.51 -18.97
C ALA A 145 -9.25 7.44 -19.16
N GLU A 146 -9.70 7.55 -20.41
CA GLU A 146 -11.08 7.33 -20.84
C GLU A 146 -11.36 5.84 -21.07
N GLY A 147 -12.62 5.44 -20.99
CA GLY A 147 -13.05 4.05 -21.16
C GLY A 147 -13.00 3.24 -19.86
N ASP A 148 -13.18 1.93 -20.00
CA ASP A 148 -13.22 1.01 -18.86
C ASP A 148 -11.81 0.65 -18.33
N LYS A 149 -11.76 -0.03 -17.18
CA LYS A 149 -10.49 -0.43 -16.56
C LYS A 149 -9.66 -1.35 -17.47
N GLY A 150 -10.30 -2.24 -18.22
CA GLY A 150 -9.62 -3.16 -19.13
C GLY A 150 -8.93 -2.42 -20.28
N GLU A 151 -9.61 -1.42 -20.87
CA GLU A 151 -9.04 -0.57 -21.90
C GLU A 151 -7.86 0.25 -21.39
N MET A 152 -7.98 0.86 -20.21
CA MET A 152 -6.88 1.59 -19.58
C MET A 152 -5.64 0.70 -19.36
N ILE A 153 -5.85 -0.53 -18.89
CA ILE A 153 -4.76 -1.50 -18.70
C ILE A 153 -4.14 -1.92 -20.03
N LYS A 154 -4.95 -2.13 -21.06
CA LYS A 154 -4.46 -2.46 -22.42
C LYS A 154 -3.60 -1.32 -22.97
N ARG A 155 -3.99 -0.06 -22.77
CA ARG A 155 -3.18 1.10 -23.16
C ARG A 155 -1.86 1.16 -22.38
N ALA A 156 -1.90 0.90 -21.06
CA ALA A 156 -0.69 0.82 -20.23
C ALA A 156 0.28 -0.26 -20.73
N GLN A 157 -0.23 -1.44 -21.09
CA GLN A 157 0.53 -2.55 -21.66
C GLN A 157 1.18 -2.15 -22.99
N GLN A 158 0.39 -1.61 -23.93
CA GLN A 158 0.89 -1.19 -25.25
C GLN A 158 1.96 -0.09 -25.16
N ALA A 159 1.82 0.83 -24.19
CA ALA A 159 2.76 1.90 -23.96
C ALA A 159 4.01 1.46 -23.15
N LYS A 160 4.06 0.22 -22.65
CA LYS A 160 5.17 -0.33 -21.87
C LYS A 160 5.59 0.60 -20.73
N ILE A 161 4.60 1.11 -19.99
CA ILE A 161 4.85 1.96 -18.81
C ILE A 161 5.32 1.14 -17.60
N LEU A 162 5.08 -0.17 -17.62
CA LEU A 162 5.61 -1.18 -16.69
C LEU A 162 6.24 -2.33 -17.49
N PRO A 163 7.14 -3.12 -16.88
CA PRO A 163 7.66 -4.35 -17.49
C PRO A 163 6.53 -5.36 -17.85
N GLU A 164 6.83 -6.25 -18.79
CA GLU A 164 5.95 -7.36 -19.21
C GLU A 164 6.26 -8.65 -18.46
#